data_AF-A0A924CNT2-F1
#
_entry.id   AF-A0A924CNT2-F1
#
_cell.length_a   1.000
_cell.length_b   1.000
_cell.length_c   1.000
_cell.angle_alpha   90.00
_cell.angle_beta   90.00
_cell.angle_gamma   90.00
#
_symmetry.space_group_name_H-M   'P 1'
#
loop_
_entity.id
_entity.type
_entity.pdbx_description
1 polymer ?
#
loop_
_entity_poly.entity_id
_entity_poly.type
_entity_poly.pdbx_seq_one_letter_code
_entity_poly.pdbx_strand_id
1 'polypeptide(L)'
;VVPDIKLTRSKDGSRGTATFVFEKPDAFTGQNIEAITGMFMVDEEGEMVTRDVNGRFVNGQPFALEVLYILNSPAEWDRFIRFMERYGESNGLGLQKKGE
;
A
#
# COMPACT_ATOMS: atom_id res chain seq x y z
N VAL A 1 -10.81 -5.48 -3.04
CA VAL A 1 -10.89 -4.01 -3.16
C VAL A 1 -9.56 -3.52 -3.68
N VAL A 2 -9.55 -2.48 -4.51
CA VAL A 2 -8.31 -1.85 -4.97
C VAL A 2 -8.02 -0.65 -4.05
N PRO A 3 -6.80 -0.51 -3.48
CA PRO A 3 -6.46 0.63 -2.66
C PRO A 3 -6.12 1.88 -3.50
N ASP A 4 -6.31 3.04 -2.90
CA ASP A 4 -5.61 4.25 -3.32
C ASP A 4 -4.16 4.17 -2.87
N ILE A 5 -3.23 4.41 -3.80
CA ILE A 5 -1.80 4.25 -3.56
C ILE A 5 -1.10 5.58 -3.77
N LYS A 6 -0.40 6.04 -2.72
CA LYS A 6 0.43 7.24 -2.77
C LYS A 6 1.88 6.88 -2.54
N LEU A 7 2.74 7.29 -3.46
CA LEU A 7 4.18 7.11 -3.36
C LEU A 7 4.86 8.44 -3.07
N THR A 8 5.75 8.46 -2.08
CA THR A 8 6.58 9.63 -1.75
C THR A 8 8.05 9.21 -1.74
N ARG A 9 8.94 10.08 -2.22
CA ARG A 9 10.38 9.87 -2.20
C ARG A 9 11.09 11.08 -1.62
N SER A 10 12.11 10.86 -0.80
CA SER A 10 12.99 11.93 -0.34
C SER A 10 13.75 12.54 -1.53
N LYS A 11 14.14 13.81 -1.41
CA LYS A 11 14.82 14.56 -2.48
C LYS A 11 16.16 13.93 -2.89
N ASP A 12 16.85 13.33 -1.94
CA ASP A 12 18.12 12.62 -2.13
C ASP A 12 17.93 11.17 -2.64
N GLY A 13 16.68 10.71 -2.78
CA GLY A 13 16.33 9.39 -3.27
C GLY A 13 16.67 8.23 -2.32
N SER A 14 17.16 8.52 -1.11
CA SER A 14 17.61 7.53 -0.12
C SER A 14 16.48 6.81 0.58
N ARG A 15 15.30 7.44 0.68
CA ARG A 15 14.12 6.88 1.32
C ARG A 15 12.87 7.11 0.50
N GLY A 16 11.94 6.18 0.59
CA GLY A 16 10.61 6.28 0.03
C GLY A 16 9.55 5.73 0.97
N THR A 17 8.32 6.12 0.73
CA THR A 17 7.16 5.53 1.40
C THR A 17 6.06 5.29 0.39
N ALA A 18 5.46 4.10 0.46
CA ALA A 18 4.22 3.79 -0.22
C ALA A 18 3.10 3.69 0.82
N THR A 19 2.06 4.50 0.65
CA THR A 19 0.87 4.48 1.49
C THR A 19 -0.28 3.91 0.70
N PHE A 20 -0.94 2.89 1.26
CA PHE A 20 -2.10 2.23 0.70
C PHE A 20 -3.31 2.58 1.55
N VAL A 21 -4.39 3.04 0.92
CA VAL A 21 -5.65 3.33 1.60
C VAL A 21 -6.74 2.46 1.00
N PHE A 22 -7.24 1.53 1.80
CA PHE A 22 -8.36 0.67 1.44
C PHE A 22 -9.63 1.28 2.03
N GLU A 23 -10.41 1.98 1.21
CA GLU A 23 -11.68 2.57 1.63
C GLU A 23 -12.78 1.51 1.73
N LYS A 24 -13.61 1.62 2.78
CA LYS A 24 -14.83 0.83 3.05
C LYS A 24 -14.87 -0.55 2.36
N PRO A 25 -13.97 -1.47 2.68
CA PRO A 25 -13.92 -2.70 1.91
C PRO A 25 -15.01 -3.61 2.45
N ASP A 26 -15.87 -4.16 1.61
CA ASP A 26 -16.88 -5.15 2.02
C ASP A 26 -16.27 -6.36 2.78
N ALA A 27 -14.95 -6.57 2.68
CA ALA A 27 -14.14 -7.50 3.47
C ALA A 27 -14.09 -7.21 4.99
N PHE A 28 -14.58 -6.05 5.44
CA PHE A 28 -14.50 -5.58 6.83
C PHE A 28 -15.75 -5.91 7.62
N THR A 29 -16.76 -6.47 6.96
CA THR A 29 -18.03 -6.84 7.58
C THR A 29 -17.94 -8.09 8.46
N GLY A 30 -16.83 -8.86 8.37
CA GLY A 30 -16.60 -10.07 9.17
C GLY A 30 -15.25 -10.15 9.91
N GLN A 31 -14.31 -9.23 9.67
CA GLN A 31 -13.01 -9.19 10.35
C GLN A 31 -12.84 -7.86 11.09
N ASN A 32 -12.49 -7.93 12.37
CA ASN A 32 -12.18 -6.74 13.15
C ASN A 32 -10.91 -6.10 12.55
N ILE A 33 -10.93 -4.81 12.21
CA ILE A 33 -9.77 -4.08 11.66
C ILE A 33 -8.52 -4.31 12.51
N GLU A 34 -8.73 -4.37 13.82
CA GLU A 34 -7.68 -4.59 14.83
C GLU A 34 -7.00 -5.96 14.72
N ALA A 35 -7.61 -6.94 14.05
CA ALA A 35 -7.00 -8.25 13.80
C ALA A 35 -6.03 -8.25 12.61
N ILE A 36 -6.01 -7.19 11.81
CA ILE A 36 -5.11 -7.06 10.66
C ILE A 36 -3.74 -6.62 11.18
N THR A 37 -2.77 -7.53 11.14
CA THR A 37 -1.42 -7.33 11.71
C THR A 37 -0.35 -6.98 10.68
N GLY A 38 -0.70 -7.03 9.39
CA GLY A 38 0.24 -6.75 8.31
C GLY A 38 -0.36 -6.88 6.93
N MET A 39 0.43 -6.49 5.93
CA MET A 39 0.14 -6.62 4.52
C MET A 39 1.29 -7.33 3.83
N PHE A 40 0.93 -8.31 2.99
CA PHE A 40 1.85 -9.09 2.17
C PHE A 40 1.60 -8.73 0.70
N MET A 41 2.66 -8.29 0.03
CA MET A 41 2.68 -7.96 -1.40
C MET A 41 3.44 -9.07 -2.11
N VAL A 42 2.72 -9.95 -2.82
CA VAL A 42 3.28 -11.17 -3.39
C VAL A 42 3.18 -11.12 -4.92
N ASP A 43 4.29 -11.37 -5.59
CA ASP A 43 4.37 -11.57 -7.04
C ASP A 43 5.39 -12.67 -7.39
N GLU A 44 5.73 -12.80 -8.68
CA GLU A 44 6.70 -13.81 -9.16
C GLU A 44 8.13 -13.62 -8.64
N GLU A 45 8.49 -12.44 -8.13
CA GLU A 45 9.81 -12.17 -7.56
C GLU A 45 9.87 -12.43 -6.05
N GLY A 46 8.76 -12.86 -5.44
CA GLY A 46 8.65 -13.20 -4.02
C GLY A 46 7.70 -12.27 -3.27
N GLU A 47 7.97 -12.09 -1.98
CA GLU A 47 7.10 -11.35 -1.07
C GLU A 47 7.77 -10.10 -0.47
N MET A 48 6.99 -9.02 -0.34
CA MET A 48 7.33 -7.85 0.46
C MET A 48 6.29 -7.71 1.58
N VAL A 49 6.74 -7.43 2.80
CA VAL A 49 5.88 -7.45 3.98
C VAL A 49 5.98 -6.15 4.75
N THR A 50 4.84 -5.66 5.26
CA THR A 50 4.78 -4.60 6.27
C THR A 50 3.83 -4.96 7.38
N ARG A 51 4.11 -4.44 8.58
CA ARG A 51 3.26 -4.52 9.77
C ARG A 51 2.71 -3.16 10.19
N ASP A 52 3.05 -2.10 9.46
CA ASP A 52 2.55 -0.76 9.73
C ASP A 52 1.17 -0.61 9.11
N VAL A 53 0.17 -1.03 9.90
CA VAL A 53 -1.24 -1.09 9.54
C VAL A 53 -2.03 -0.28 10.55
N ASN A 54 -2.81 0.68 10.06
CA ASN A 54 -3.57 1.61 10.87
C ASN A 54 -5.04 1.63 10.43
N GLY A 55 -5.95 1.36 11.37
CA GLY A 55 -7.38 1.55 11.17
C GLY A 55 -7.77 3.02 11.23
N ARG A 56 -8.53 3.51 10.24
CA ARG A 56 -9.14 4.84 10.26
C ARG A 56 -10.61 4.74 10.62
N PHE A 57 -11.02 5.55 11.61
CA PHE A 57 -12.38 5.60 12.12
C PHE A 57 -12.98 6.99 11.94
N VAL A 58 -14.25 7.05 11.53
CA VAL A 58 -15.03 8.28 11.43
C VAL A 58 -16.28 8.10 12.28
N ASN A 59 -16.50 8.97 13.26
CA ASN A 59 -17.62 8.89 14.22
C ASN A 59 -17.71 7.53 14.95
N GLY A 60 -16.56 6.94 15.29
CA GLY A 60 -16.50 5.63 15.96
C GLY A 60 -16.78 4.43 15.06
N GLN A 61 -17.01 4.64 13.76
CA GLN A 61 -17.19 3.57 12.78
C GLN A 61 -15.93 3.36 11.93
N PRO A 62 -15.56 2.11 11.64
CA PRO A 62 -14.46 1.80 10.74
C PRO A 62 -14.73 2.39 9.35
N PHE A 63 -13.78 3.16 8.82
CA PHE A 63 -13.91 3.87 7.55
C PHE A 63 -12.92 3.38 6.50
N ALA A 64 -11.65 3.21 6.87
CA ALA A 64 -10.60 2.77 5.96
C ALA A 64 -9.48 2.04 6.71
N LEU A 65 -8.68 1.30 5.96
CA LEU A 65 -7.40 0.76 6.43
C LEU A 65 -6.27 1.49 5.70
N GLU A 66 -5.36 2.07 6.46
CA GLU A 66 -4.14 2.67 5.93
C GLU A 66 -2.95 1.76 6.23
N VAL A 67 -2.15 1.46 5.21
CA VAL A 67 -0.94 0.65 5.35
C VAL A 67 0.25 1.45 4.83
N LEU A 68 1.33 1.47 5.60
CA LEU A 68 2.59 2.12 5.23
C LEU A 68 3.66 1.07 4.90
N TYR A 69 4.32 1.24 3.75
CA TYR A 69 5.52 0.49 3.40
C TYR A 69 6.70 1.45 3.25
N ILE A 70 7.76 1.20 4.03
CA ILE A 70 8.97 2.03 4.04
C ILE A 70 10.00 1.41 3.11
N LEU A 71 10.54 2.22 2.21
CA LEU A 71 11.58 1.87 1.25
C LEU A 71 12.88 2.55 1.72
N ASN A 72 13.80 1.77 2.28
CA ASN A 72 15.05 2.26 2.89
C ASN A 72 16.26 2.21 1.93
N SER A 73 16.08 1.69 0.72
CA SER A 73 17.14 1.63 -0.28
C SER A 73 16.61 1.83 -1.70
N PRO A 74 17.48 2.24 -2.65
CA PRO A 74 17.15 2.27 -4.06
C PRO A 74 16.71 0.91 -4.61
N ALA A 75 17.30 -0.19 -4.12
CA ALA A 75 16.95 -1.54 -4.56
C ALA A 75 15.52 -1.94 -4.13
N GLU A 76 15.12 -1.59 -2.90
CA GLU A 76 13.74 -1.78 -2.43
C GLU A 76 12.76 -0.95 -3.26
N TRP A 77 13.14 0.28 -3.60
CA TRP A 77 12.34 1.13 -4.49
C TRP A 77 12.14 0.47 -5.87
N ASP A 78 13.21 0.03 -6.52
CA ASP A 78 13.13 -0.61 -7.85
C ASP A 78 12.33 -1.92 -7.80
N ARG A 79 12.46 -2.70 -6.72
CA ARG A 79 11.63 -3.88 -6.49
C ARG A 79 10.16 -3.53 -6.32
N PHE A 80 9.85 -2.47 -5.58
CA PHE A 80 8.49 -1.99 -5.36
C PHE A 80 7.84 -1.46 -6.64
N ILE A 81 8.57 -0.70 -7.46
CA ILE A 81 8.05 -0.21 -8.75
C ILE A 81 7.67 -1.38 -9.66
N ARG A 82 8.52 -2.41 -9.78
CA ARG A 82 8.21 -3.61 -10.59
C ARG A 82 6.98 -4.36 -10.08
N PHE A 83 6.82 -4.48 -8.76
CA PHE A 83 5.59 -5.01 -8.18
C PHE A 83 4.37 -4.19 -8.59
N MET A 84 4.45 -2.86 -8.48
CA MET A 84 3.36 -1.94 -8.78
C MET A 84 2.97 -1.93 -10.26
N GLU A 85 3.92 -2.12 -11.17
CA GLU A 85 3.65 -2.28 -12.60
C GLU A 85 2.80 -3.53 -12.87
N ARG A 86 3.23 -4.70 -12.36
CA ARG A 86 2.48 -5.95 -12.49
C ARG A 86 1.10 -5.89 -11.83
N TYR A 87 1.06 -5.31 -10.63
CA TYR A 87 -0.17 -5.12 -9.88
C TYR A 87 -1.14 -4.21 -10.65
N GLY A 88 -0.62 -3.12 -11.23
CA GLY A 88 -1.40 -2.20 -12.05
C GLY A 88 -1.96 -2.84 -13.31
N GLU A 89 -1.16 -3.61 -14.05
CA GLU A 89 -1.59 -4.37 -15.22
C GLU A 89 -2.72 -5.36 -14.88
N SER A 90 -2.58 -6.09 -13.77
CA SER A 90 -3.55 -7.10 -13.35
C SER A 90 -4.87 -6.52 -12.84
N ASN A 91 -4.84 -5.30 -12.30
CA ASN A 91 -5.99 -4.64 -11.69
C ASN A 91 -6.54 -3.46 -12.52
N GLY A 92 -6.01 -3.22 -13.73
CA GLY A 92 -6.43 -2.14 -14.61
C GLY A 92 -6.11 -0.73 -14.08
N LEU A 93 -5.09 -0.61 -13.20
CA LEU A 93 -4.66 0.66 -12.62
C LEU A 93 -3.51 1.22 -13.46
N GLY A 94 -3.81 2.24 -14.25
CA GLY A 94 -2.76 3.07 -14.84
C GLY A 94 -2.08 3.88 -13.74
N LEU A 95 -0.74 3.83 -13.66
CA LEU A 95 0.05 4.68 -12.78
C LEU A 95 -0.21 6.16 -13.13
N GLN A 96 -1.09 6.83 -12.39
CA GLN A 96 -1.28 8.27 -12.47
C GLN A 96 -0.09 8.94 -11.75
N LYS A 97 1.02 9.14 -12.46
CA LYS A 97 2.15 9.92 -11.96
C LYS A 97 1.70 11.37 -11.83
N LYS A 98 1.37 11.82 -10.61
CA LYS A 98 1.04 13.23 -10.37
C LYS A 98 2.28 14.06 -10.70
N GLY A 99 2.16 14.88 -11.74
CA GLY A 99 3.25 15.67 -12.32
C GLY A 99 3.92 16.62 -11.34
N GLU A 100 5.18 16.92 -11.70
CA GLU A 100 6.14 17.87 -11.11
C GLU A 100 5.52 19.18 -10.57
#